data_AF-A0AA39MQ91-F1
#
_entry.id   AF-A0AA39MQ91-F1
#
_cell.length_a   1.000
_cell.length_b   1.000
_cell.length_c   1.000
_cell.angle_alpha   90.00
_cell.angle_beta   90.00
_cell.angle_gamma   90.00
#
_symmetry.space_group_name_H-M   'P 1'
#
loop_
_entity.id
_entity.type
_entity.pdbx_description
1 polymer ?
#
loop_
_entity_poly.entity_id
_entity_poly.type
_entity_poly.pdbx_seq_one_letter_code
_entity_poly.pdbx_strand_id
1 'polypeptide(L)'
;MVDLFIKHVLGVGTDHPGAFGQTSSYYGTIEQQGQLTLHLHLLLWIHNALSPQEIRSRLMDTSSTFRQELLAYLEGAHQGDYFDGTQKDILNDLTHATRQPEFRSPVEVLPESPPHPCVRPNCAVQECLACKNISSWWSYFRQTYDSKGCLANKWGKCKARFPCKIVKEHKVDEDGHLMLQKLEAWINTFMPLLMYLFHCNTDVTSLQSGTAIKAVISYVSDYVTKPALKTHVIFEAI
;
A
#
# COMPACT_ATOMS: atom_id res chain seq x y z
N MET A 1 -12.76 -9.78 8.05
CA MET A 1 -11.59 -9.14 7.39
C MET A 1 -11.67 -7.62 7.45
N VAL A 2 -12.76 -7.00 6.96
CA VAL A 2 -12.93 -5.52 6.99
C VAL A 2 -12.80 -4.94 8.40
N ASP A 3 -13.44 -5.54 9.40
CA ASP A 3 -13.32 -5.05 10.79
C ASP A 3 -11.89 -5.12 11.33
N LEU A 4 -11.13 -6.16 10.95
CA LEU A 4 -9.73 -6.30 11.32
C LEU A 4 -8.87 -5.25 10.62
N PHE A 5 -9.14 -4.94 9.35
CA PHE A 5 -8.48 -3.84 8.64
C PHE A 5 -8.75 -2.50 9.32
N ILE A 6 -10.02 -2.19 9.60
CA ILE A 6 -10.41 -0.95 10.27
C ILE A 6 -9.75 -0.82 11.65
N LYS A 7 -9.77 -1.88 12.45
CA LYS A 7 -9.18 -1.87 13.79
C LYS A 7 -7.65 -1.83 13.76
N HIS A 8 -7.01 -2.79 13.09
CA HIS A 8 -5.57 -3.04 13.22
C HIS A 8 -4.72 -2.29 12.21
N VAL A 9 -5.24 -2.06 10.99
CA VAL A 9 -4.50 -1.30 9.96
C VAL A 9 -4.80 0.19 10.07
N LEU A 10 -6.06 0.57 10.31
CA LEU A 10 -6.42 1.99 10.46
C LEU A 10 -6.35 2.48 11.92
N GLY A 11 -6.16 1.60 12.90
CA GLY A 11 -6.03 1.98 14.32
C GLY A 11 -7.34 2.48 14.96
N VAL A 12 -8.50 2.19 14.36
CA VAL A 12 -9.79 2.66 14.87
C VAL A 12 -10.14 1.98 16.20
N GLY A 13 -10.38 2.78 17.23
CA GLY A 13 -10.73 2.28 18.56
C GLY A 13 -9.57 1.58 19.27
N THR A 14 -8.33 1.84 18.85
CA THR A 14 -7.11 1.32 19.48
C THR A 14 -6.33 2.44 20.18
N ASP A 15 -5.37 2.05 21.01
CA ASP A 15 -4.45 2.96 21.73
C ASP A 15 -3.19 3.31 20.93
N HIS A 16 -3.10 2.86 19.67
CA HIS A 16 -2.00 3.13 18.76
C HIS A 16 -2.50 3.82 17.47
N PRO A 17 -1.64 4.59 16.77
CA PRO A 17 -1.98 5.11 15.45
C PRO A 17 -2.12 3.97 14.42
N GLY A 18 -2.88 4.24 13.36
CA GLY A 18 -2.94 3.36 12.20
C GLY A 18 -1.73 3.53 11.27
N ALA A 19 -1.68 2.70 10.23
CA ALA A 19 -0.65 2.70 9.20
C ALA A 19 -0.52 4.06 8.46
N PHE A 20 -1.60 4.85 8.43
CA PHE A 20 -1.64 6.16 7.80
C PHE A 20 -1.58 7.33 8.80
N GLY A 21 -1.37 7.04 10.09
CA GLY A 21 -1.43 8.01 11.18
C GLY A 21 -2.65 7.82 12.09
N GLN A 22 -2.89 8.79 12.96
CA GLN A 22 -4.01 8.73 13.90
C GLN A 22 -5.34 8.93 13.18
N THR A 23 -6.21 7.92 13.20
CA THR A 23 -7.54 8.01 12.58
C THR A 23 -8.46 8.87 13.43
N SER A 24 -9.07 9.88 12.81
CA SER A 24 -10.09 10.75 13.39
C SER A 24 -11.49 10.19 13.16
N SER A 25 -11.78 9.79 11.92
CA SER A 25 -13.04 9.18 11.53
C SER A 25 -12.87 8.39 10.24
N TYR A 26 -13.85 7.56 9.91
CA TYR A 26 -13.93 6.85 8.65
C TYR A 26 -15.39 6.70 8.22
N TYR A 27 -15.62 6.54 6.93
CA TYR A 27 -16.92 6.23 6.38
C TYR A 27 -16.74 5.36 5.16
N GLY A 28 -17.42 4.21 5.11
CA GLY A 28 -17.24 3.27 4.01
C GLY A 28 -18.42 2.33 3.83
N THR A 29 -18.49 1.76 2.64
CA THR A 29 -19.51 0.79 2.25
C THR A 29 -18.87 -0.43 1.63
N ILE A 30 -19.52 -1.59 1.79
CA ILE A 30 -19.15 -2.83 1.11
C ILE A 30 -20.13 -3.01 -0.04
N GLU A 31 -19.61 -3.00 -1.27
CA GLU A 31 -20.38 -3.32 -2.48
C GLU A 31 -20.00 -4.73 -2.94
N GLN A 32 -21.00 -5.52 -3.35
CA GLN A 32 -20.78 -6.76 -4.08
C GLN A 32 -20.67 -6.43 -5.56
N GLN A 33 -19.51 -6.65 -6.16
CA GLN A 33 -19.35 -6.53 -7.62
C GLN A 33 -19.76 -7.83 -8.32
N GLY A 34 -19.90 -7.76 -9.65
CA GLY A 34 -20.12 -8.96 -10.47
C GLY A 34 -19.01 -9.99 -10.20
N GLN A 35 -19.37 -11.27 -10.20
CA GLN A 35 -18.50 -12.42 -9.82
C GLN A 35 -18.30 -12.65 -8.32
N LEU A 36 -19.21 -12.16 -7.46
CA LEU A 36 -19.25 -12.46 -6.01
C LEU A 36 -18.05 -11.92 -5.21
N THR A 37 -17.33 -10.92 -5.75
CA THR A 37 -16.25 -10.25 -5.03
C THR A 37 -16.78 -9.09 -4.21
N LEU A 38 -16.35 -8.99 -2.96
CA LEU A 38 -16.68 -7.87 -2.07
C LEU A 38 -15.62 -6.78 -2.19
N HIS A 39 -16.07 -5.54 -2.36
CA HIS A 39 -15.23 -4.37 -2.52
C HIS A 39 -15.57 -3.36 -1.43
N LEU A 40 -14.56 -2.92 -0.68
CA LEU A 40 -14.70 -1.87 0.31
C LEU A 40 -14.35 -0.52 -0.31
N HIS A 41 -15.32 0.38 -0.38
CA HIS A 41 -15.08 1.79 -0.66
C HIS A 41 -15.02 2.54 0.67
N LEU A 42 -13.92 3.23 0.95
CA LEU A 42 -13.67 3.84 2.26
C LEU A 42 -13.07 5.23 2.11
N LEU A 43 -13.61 6.19 2.87
CA LEU A 43 -13.00 7.47 3.19
C LEU A 43 -12.44 7.42 4.60
N LEU A 44 -11.21 7.92 4.77
CA LEU A 44 -10.49 7.97 6.04
C LEU A 44 -10.08 9.41 6.32
N TRP A 45 -10.35 9.89 7.52
CA TRP A 45 -9.88 11.17 8.01
C TRP A 45 -8.77 10.95 9.02
N ILE A 46 -7.61 11.54 8.75
CA ILE A 46 -6.44 11.48 9.62
C ILE A 46 -6.41 12.76 10.46
N HIS A 47 -6.13 12.62 11.75
CA HIS A 47 -6.04 13.73 12.67
C HIS A 47 -4.96 14.73 12.22
N ASN A 48 -5.24 16.03 12.32
CA ASN A 48 -4.37 17.12 11.85
C ASN A 48 -4.01 17.08 10.35
N ALA A 49 -4.74 16.32 9.54
CA ALA A 49 -4.57 16.38 8.09
C ALA A 49 -4.93 17.77 7.56
N LEU A 50 -4.01 18.37 6.82
CA LEU A 50 -4.23 19.64 6.12
C LEU A 50 -5.26 19.47 5.01
N SER A 51 -5.94 20.56 4.65
CA SER A 51 -6.80 20.55 3.47
C SER A 51 -5.97 20.32 2.20
N PRO A 52 -6.54 19.73 1.13
CA PRO A 52 -5.83 19.56 -0.14
C PRO A 52 -5.25 20.86 -0.71
N GLN A 53 -5.90 22.01 -0.42
CA GLN A 53 -5.42 23.32 -0.84
C GLN A 53 -4.17 23.75 -0.06
N GLU A 54 -4.14 23.54 1.26
CA GLU A 54 -2.96 23.82 2.08
C GLU A 54 -1.79 22.91 1.73
N ILE A 55 -2.06 21.61 1.52
CA ILE A 55 -1.07 20.64 1.04
C ILE A 55 -0.49 21.12 -0.29
N ARG A 56 -1.35 21.50 -1.25
CA ARG A 56 -0.90 22.06 -2.52
C ARG A 56 0.02 23.26 -2.32
N SER A 57 -0.43 24.26 -1.57
CA SER A 57 0.33 25.50 -1.37
C SER A 57 1.70 25.24 -0.75
N ARG A 58 1.79 24.35 0.25
CA ARG A 58 3.06 23.99 0.90
C ARG A 58 3.94 23.08 0.03
N LEU A 59 3.34 22.22 -0.79
CA LEU A 59 4.07 21.34 -1.71
C LEU A 59 4.71 22.11 -2.87
N MET A 60 4.02 23.14 -3.37
CA MET A 60 4.52 24.00 -4.45
C MET A 60 5.68 24.91 -3.99
N ASP A 61 5.77 25.21 -2.70
CA ASP A 61 6.92 25.91 -2.12
C ASP A 61 8.11 24.95 -1.97
N THR A 62 9.13 25.13 -2.81
CA THR A 62 10.35 24.31 -2.81
C THR A 62 11.20 24.47 -1.56
N SER A 63 11.04 25.58 -0.82
CA SER A 63 11.75 25.85 0.42
C SER A 63 11.01 25.32 1.66
N SER A 64 9.78 24.85 1.49
CA SER A 64 8.95 24.40 2.60
C SER A 64 9.47 23.11 3.23
N THR A 65 9.70 23.14 4.55
CA THR A 65 10.00 21.94 5.34
C THR A 65 8.92 20.87 5.18
N PHE A 66 7.65 21.28 5.08
CA PHE A 66 6.53 20.36 4.86
C PHE A 66 6.69 19.52 3.60
N ARG A 67 7.16 20.12 2.49
CA ARG A 67 7.39 19.39 1.24
C ARG A 67 8.43 18.29 1.44
N GLN A 68 9.54 18.62 2.09
CA GLN A 68 10.65 17.69 2.33
C GLN A 68 10.22 16.54 3.24
N GLU A 69 9.53 16.85 4.33
CA GLU A 69 9.01 15.86 5.28
C GLU A 69 7.94 14.96 4.67
N LEU A 70 7.02 15.51 3.88
CA LEU A 70 5.99 14.73 3.20
C LEU A 70 6.60 13.78 2.17
N LEU A 71 7.59 14.24 1.40
CA LEU A 71 8.31 13.38 0.45
C LEU A 71 9.07 12.27 1.17
N ALA A 72 9.79 12.59 2.24
CA ALA A 72 10.49 11.60 3.06
C ALA A 72 9.53 10.56 3.66
N TYR A 73 8.38 11.00 4.15
CA TYR A 73 7.32 10.10 4.64
C TYR A 73 6.80 9.19 3.52
N LEU A 74 6.43 9.75 2.36
CA LEU A 74 5.85 8.97 1.28
C LEU A 74 6.84 7.97 0.66
N GLU A 75 8.11 8.33 0.51
CA GLU A 75 9.18 7.43 0.06
C GLU A 75 9.57 6.39 1.12
N GLY A 76 9.42 6.71 2.40
CA GLY A 76 9.61 5.73 3.48
C GLY A 76 8.44 4.75 3.62
N ALA A 77 7.22 5.17 3.24
CA ALA A 77 6.01 4.37 3.37
C ALA A 77 5.68 3.56 2.10
N HIS A 78 6.07 4.04 0.92
CA HIS A 78 5.73 3.43 -0.36
C HIS A 78 6.98 3.12 -1.17
N GLN A 79 6.89 2.08 -1.99
CA GLN A 79 7.98 1.65 -2.84
C GLN A 79 7.44 1.26 -4.22
N GLY A 80 8.18 1.63 -5.27
CA GLY A 80 7.86 1.28 -6.65
C GLY A 80 8.68 0.14 -7.23
N ASP A 81 9.50 -0.52 -6.40
CA ASP A 81 10.71 -1.28 -6.74
C ASP A 81 10.90 -2.52 -5.86
N TYR A 82 11.88 -3.36 -6.17
CA TYR A 82 12.31 -4.44 -5.29
C TYR A 82 13.06 -3.89 -4.07
N PHE A 83 12.96 -4.56 -2.92
CA PHE A 83 13.68 -4.19 -1.71
C PHE A 83 15.20 -4.29 -1.88
N ASP A 84 15.65 -5.41 -2.45
CA ASP A 84 17.06 -5.73 -2.63
C ASP A 84 17.26 -6.31 -4.04
N GLY A 85 18.25 -5.79 -4.79
CA GLY A 85 18.63 -6.34 -6.10
C GLY A 85 17.69 -6.00 -7.26
N THR A 86 18.00 -6.57 -8.43
CA THR A 86 17.22 -6.37 -9.67
C THR A 86 16.15 -7.46 -9.83
N GLN A 87 15.16 -7.25 -10.72
CA GLN A 87 14.20 -8.29 -11.10
C GLN A 87 14.85 -9.65 -11.41
N LYS A 88 16.02 -9.62 -12.06
CA LYS A 88 16.75 -10.84 -12.43
C LYS A 88 17.27 -11.57 -11.20
N ASP A 89 17.83 -10.85 -10.24
CA ASP A 89 18.38 -11.42 -9.01
C ASP A 89 17.27 -12.06 -8.18
N ILE A 90 16.19 -11.30 -7.98
CA ILE A 90 14.96 -11.72 -7.33
C ILE A 90 14.37 -12.99 -7.99
N LEU A 91 14.25 -13.03 -9.32
CA LEU A 91 13.72 -14.21 -10.00
C LEU A 91 14.63 -15.44 -9.86
N ASN A 92 15.95 -15.25 -9.87
CA ASN A 92 16.91 -16.33 -9.64
C ASN A 92 16.78 -16.88 -8.21
N ASP A 93 16.66 -16.00 -7.22
CA ASP A 93 16.49 -16.37 -5.82
C ASP A 93 15.19 -17.14 -5.60
N LEU A 94 14.07 -16.71 -6.17
CA LEU A 94 12.81 -17.47 -6.16
C LEU A 94 12.94 -18.83 -6.84
N THR A 95 13.60 -18.88 -8.00
CA THR A 95 13.78 -20.13 -8.74
C THR A 95 14.61 -21.13 -7.93
N HIS A 96 15.58 -20.64 -7.16
CA HIS A 96 16.36 -21.49 -6.26
C HIS A 96 15.53 -21.91 -5.04
N ALA A 97 14.82 -20.97 -4.41
CA ALA A 97 14.00 -21.22 -3.22
C ALA A 97 12.88 -22.23 -3.51
N THR A 98 12.14 -22.06 -4.61
CA THR A 98 11.02 -22.94 -5.02
C THR A 98 11.41 -24.40 -5.26
N ARG A 99 12.71 -24.70 -5.42
CA ARG A 99 13.23 -26.07 -5.56
C ARG A 99 13.48 -26.76 -4.21
N GLN A 100 13.51 -25.99 -3.12
CA GLN A 100 13.71 -26.54 -1.78
C GLN A 100 12.40 -27.18 -1.29
N PRO A 101 12.43 -28.40 -0.72
CA PRO A 101 11.22 -29.10 -0.26
C PRO A 101 10.42 -28.33 0.81
N GLU A 102 11.14 -27.55 1.62
CA GLU A 102 10.62 -26.73 2.71
C GLU A 102 10.08 -25.36 2.27
N PHE A 103 10.23 -25.00 0.99
CA PHE A 103 9.72 -23.72 0.49
C PHE A 103 8.19 -23.68 0.59
N ARG A 104 7.71 -22.62 1.24
CA ARG A 104 6.30 -22.26 1.27
C ARG A 104 6.13 -20.95 0.54
N SER A 105 5.19 -20.88 -0.40
CA SER A 105 4.91 -19.62 -1.05
C SER A 105 4.38 -18.63 -0.03
N PRO A 106 4.82 -17.35 -0.03
CA PRO A 106 4.26 -16.35 0.86
C PRO A 106 2.74 -16.25 0.75
N VAL A 107 2.15 -16.46 -0.44
CA VAL A 107 0.69 -16.42 -0.63
C VAL A 107 -0.06 -17.63 -0.06
N GLU A 108 0.65 -18.65 0.44
CA GLU A 108 0.08 -19.88 1.04
C GLU A 108 0.20 -19.92 2.56
N VAL A 109 0.91 -18.96 3.16
CA VAL A 109 1.14 -18.89 4.61
C VAL A 109 0.70 -17.54 5.17
N LEU A 110 0.38 -17.54 6.47
CA LEU A 110 0.12 -16.30 7.18
C LEU A 110 1.43 -15.54 7.42
N PRO A 111 1.41 -14.19 7.37
CA PRO A 111 2.58 -13.40 7.71
C PRO A 111 3.00 -13.62 9.17
N GLU A 112 4.31 -13.71 9.40
CA GLU A 112 4.86 -13.85 10.73
C GLU A 112 4.91 -12.50 11.44
N SER A 113 4.48 -12.45 12.71
CA SER A 113 4.61 -11.23 13.49
C SER A 113 6.09 -10.88 13.72
N PRO A 114 6.49 -9.61 13.60
CA PRO A 114 7.85 -9.21 13.92
C PRO A 114 8.18 -9.55 15.38
N PRO A 115 9.37 -10.11 15.66
CA PRO A 115 9.80 -10.35 17.03
C PRO A 115 9.97 -9.02 17.78
N HIS A 116 9.90 -9.06 19.10
CA HIS A 116 10.12 -7.85 19.90
C HIS A 116 11.50 -7.25 19.63
N PRO A 117 11.58 -5.94 19.35
CA PRO A 117 12.85 -5.28 19.10
C PRO A 117 13.71 -5.30 20.36
N CYS A 118 15.03 -5.18 20.18
CA CYS A 118 15.94 -5.07 21.30
C CYS A 118 15.60 -3.82 22.13
N VAL A 119 15.45 -3.99 23.45
CA VAL A 119 15.14 -2.89 24.39
C VAL A 119 16.24 -1.82 24.41
N ARG A 120 17.46 -2.17 23.96
CA ARG A 120 18.61 -1.25 23.91
C ARG A 120 18.65 -0.54 22.55
N PRO A 121 18.45 0.79 22.49
CA PRO A 121 18.73 1.54 21.29
C PRO A 121 20.22 1.40 20.92
N ASN A 122 20.51 1.17 19.64
CA ASN A 122 21.87 0.98 19.11
C ASN A 122 22.67 -0.12 19.84
N CYS A 123 22.02 -1.26 20.11
CA CYS A 123 22.62 -2.40 20.79
C CYS A 123 23.91 -2.88 20.09
N ALA A 124 25.06 -2.63 20.73
CA ALA A 124 26.37 -3.10 20.28
C ALA A 124 26.79 -4.45 20.90
N VAL A 125 25.87 -5.14 21.58
CA VAL A 125 26.16 -6.46 22.16
C VAL A 125 26.37 -7.47 21.04
N GLN A 126 27.57 -8.05 21.02
CA GLN A 126 27.93 -9.12 20.11
C GLN A 126 26.96 -10.30 20.32
N GLU A 127 26.46 -10.87 19.22
CA GLU A 127 25.55 -12.02 19.25
C GLU A 127 24.21 -11.77 19.97
N CYS A 128 23.73 -10.53 20.04
CA CYS A 128 22.42 -10.24 20.64
C CYS A 128 21.28 -10.95 19.89
N LEU A 129 20.64 -11.91 20.57
CA LEU A 129 19.56 -12.73 19.98
C LEU A 129 18.38 -11.87 19.49
N ALA A 130 17.96 -10.85 20.25
CA ALA A 130 16.87 -9.96 19.82
C ALA A 130 17.22 -9.19 18.53
N CYS A 131 18.45 -8.69 18.42
CA CYS A 131 18.94 -8.01 17.20
C CYS A 131 19.05 -8.98 16.01
N LYS A 132 19.46 -10.22 16.24
CA LYS A 132 19.50 -11.26 15.21
C LYS A 132 18.11 -11.63 14.73
N ASN A 133 17.17 -11.85 15.64
CA ASN A 133 15.80 -12.23 15.32
C ASN A 133 15.10 -11.12 14.51
N ILE A 134 15.21 -9.86 14.93
CA ILE A 134 14.59 -8.75 14.19
C ILE A 134 15.25 -8.57 12.81
N SER A 135 16.58 -8.71 12.72
CA SER A 135 17.28 -8.65 11.42
C SER A 135 16.87 -9.79 10.49
N SER A 136 16.76 -11.01 11.02
CA SER A 136 16.27 -12.18 10.27
C SER A 136 14.84 -11.96 9.78
N TRP A 137 13.95 -11.45 10.64
CA TRP A 137 12.58 -11.14 10.26
C TRP A 137 12.52 -10.08 9.16
N TRP A 138 13.33 -9.01 9.24
CA TRP A 138 13.43 -8.00 8.18
C TRP A 138 13.91 -8.58 6.84
N SER A 139 14.86 -9.53 6.88
CA SER A 139 15.31 -10.23 5.67
C SER A 139 14.20 -11.10 5.07
N TYR A 140 13.43 -11.80 5.90
CA TYR A 140 12.26 -12.55 5.46
C TYR A 140 11.17 -11.64 4.87
N PHE A 141 10.84 -10.54 5.55
CA PHE A 141 9.90 -9.53 5.10
C PHE A 141 10.26 -9.01 3.69
N ARG A 142 11.53 -8.66 3.47
CA ARG A 142 12.01 -8.18 2.15
C ARG A 142 11.95 -9.24 1.04
N GLN A 143 11.90 -10.52 1.38
CA GLN A 143 11.80 -11.63 0.44
C GLN A 143 10.36 -12.06 0.13
N THR A 144 9.36 -11.38 0.69
CA THR A 144 7.94 -11.70 0.48
C THR A 144 7.42 -10.98 -0.78
N TYR A 145 7.36 -11.66 -1.92
CA TYR A 145 6.82 -11.12 -3.17
C TYR A 145 6.19 -12.22 -4.06
N ASP A 146 5.26 -11.83 -4.94
CA ASP A 146 4.61 -12.69 -5.95
C ASP A 146 5.02 -12.25 -7.36
N SER A 147 5.22 -13.19 -8.27
CA SER A 147 5.75 -12.97 -9.63
C SER A 147 4.73 -13.25 -10.75
N LYS A 148 3.43 -13.35 -10.44
CA LYS A 148 2.41 -13.65 -11.48
C LYS A 148 2.12 -12.43 -12.37
N GLY A 149 2.50 -12.53 -13.64
CA GLY A 149 2.33 -11.47 -14.63
C GLY A 149 0.91 -11.31 -15.21
N CYS A 150 0.52 -10.08 -15.51
CA CYS A 150 -0.81 -9.69 -16.03
C CYS A 150 -1.05 -9.90 -17.54
N LEU A 151 -0.14 -10.60 -18.22
CA LEU A 151 -0.18 -10.80 -19.68
C LEU A 151 -1.04 -11.99 -20.13
N ALA A 152 -1.65 -12.72 -19.19
CA ALA A 152 -2.54 -13.85 -19.46
C ALA A 152 -3.92 -13.38 -19.97
N ASN A 153 -3.96 -12.73 -21.13
CA ASN A 153 -5.20 -12.38 -21.81
C ASN A 153 -5.03 -12.39 -23.33
N LYS A 154 -6.16 -12.47 -24.06
CA LYS A 154 -6.19 -12.57 -25.52
C LYS A 154 -5.52 -11.42 -26.28
N TRP A 155 -5.27 -10.29 -25.62
CA TRP A 155 -4.66 -9.11 -26.24
C TRP A 155 -3.15 -9.04 -26.02
N GLY A 156 -2.57 -9.91 -25.19
CA GLY A 156 -1.15 -9.86 -24.82
C GLY A 156 -0.74 -8.52 -24.20
N LYS A 157 -1.71 -7.75 -23.69
CA LYS A 157 -1.51 -6.41 -23.10
C LYS A 157 -2.00 -6.42 -21.67
N CYS A 158 -1.20 -5.88 -20.76
CA CYS A 158 -1.61 -5.81 -19.37
C CYS A 158 -2.80 -4.87 -19.17
N LYS A 159 -3.91 -5.35 -18.61
CA LYS A 159 -5.08 -4.51 -18.29
C LYS A 159 -4.75 -3.40 -17.27
N ALA A 160 -3.78 -3.65 -16.40
CA ALA A 160 -3.26 -2.70 -15.43
C ALA A 160 -2.25 -1.70 -16.02
N ARG A 161 -2.17 -1.57 -17.37
CA ARG A 161 -1.38 -0.57 -18.09
C ARG A 161 0.14 -0.65 -17.90
N PHE A 162 0.64 -1.83 -17.56
CA PHE A 162 2.06 -2.11 -17.60
C PHE A 162 2.63 -2.14 -19.03
N PRO A 163 3.89 -1.73 -19.26
CA PRO A 163 4.85 -1.24 -18.26
C PRO A 163 4.53 0.18 -17.76
N CYS A 164 4.69 0.41 -16.46
CA CYS A 164 4.59 1.73 -15.84
C CYS A 164 5.76 2.64 -16.25
N LYS A 165 5.54 3.96 -16.18
CA LYS A 165 6.58 4.95 -16.42
C LYS A 165 7.60 4.94 -15.29
N ILE A 166 8.88 4.89 -15.64
CA ILE A 166 10.00 5.02 -14.70
C ILE A 166 10.17 6.49 -14.28
N VAL A 167 10.36 6.69 -12.98
CA VAL A 167 10.62 7.97 -12.32
C VAL A 167 11.87 7.78 -11.46
N LYS A 168 13.02 8.31 -11.91
CA LYS A 168 14.31 8.08 -11.23
C LYS A 168 14.40 8.76 -9.87
N GLU A 169 13.74 9.90 -9.71
CA GLU A 169 13.74 10.71 -8.51
C GLU A 169 12.34 11.29 -8.33
N HIS A 170 11.92 11.46 -7.08
CA HIS A 170 10.64 12.07 -6.79
C HIS A 170 10.57 13.48 -7.36
N LYS A 171 9.40 13.87 -7.84
CA LYS A 171 9.19 15.23 -8.35
C LYS A 171 7.76 15.69 -8.14
N VAL A 172 7.63 17.00 -8.01
CA VAL A 172 6.34 17.70 -7.98
C VAL A 172 6.30 18.53 -9.27
N ASP A 173 5.25 18.36 -10.07
CA ASP A 173 5.06 19.18 -11.28
C ASP A 173 4.38 20.52 -10.98
N GLU A 174 4.21 21.34 -12.02
CA GLU A 174 3.57 22.66 -11.93
C GLU A 174 2.10 22.58 -11.47
N ASP A 175 1.45 21.46 -11.76
CA ASP A 175 0.10 21.13 -11.33
C ASP A 175 0.08 20.49 -9.93
N GLY A 176 1.19 20.51 -9.20
CA GLY A 176 1.33 19.99 -7.83
C GLY A 176 1.12 18.49 -7.73
N HIS A 177 1.21 17.75 -8.84
CA HIS A 177 1.16 16.30 -8.83
C HIS A 177 2.50 15.76 -8.36
N LEU A 178 2.42 14.91 -7.33
CA LEU A 178 3.58 14.28 -6.72
C LEU A 178 3.81 12.92 -7.37
N MET A 179 4.98 12.75 -7.99
CA MET A 179 5.46 11.50 -8.53
C MET A 179 6.57 10.98 -7.63
N LEU A 180 6.37 9.80 -7.04
CA LEU A 180 7.38 9.10 -6.24
C LEU A 180 8.41 8.41 -7.12
N GLN A 181 9.55 8.05 -6.53
CA GLN A 181 10.53 7.22 -7.19
C GLN A 181 9.91 5.88 -7.61
N LYS A 182 10.26 5.47 -8.83
CA LYS A 182 9.84 4.24 -9.45
C LYS A 182 10.88 3.81 -10.47
N LEU A 183 11.66 2.79 -10.14
CA LEU A 183 12.75 2.22 -10.93
C LEU A 183 12.33 0.93 -11.66
N GLU A 184 11.24 0.28 -11.26
CA GLU A 184 10.75 -0.97 -11.80
C GLU A 184 9.43 -0.79 -12.55
N ALA A 185 9.48 -1.00 -13.86
CA ALA A 185 8.35 -0.75 -14.74
C ALA A 185 7.22 -1.76 -14.58
N TRP A 186 7.49 -2.94 -13.99
CA TRP A 186 6.58 -4.08 -13.88
C TRP A 186 6.04 -4.34 -12.46
N ILE A 187 6.29 -3.41 -11.53
CA ILE A 187 5.76 -3.43 -10.17
C ILE A 187 4.77 -2.28 -10.01
N ASN A 188 3.74 -2.38 -9.17
CA ASN A 188 2.94 -1.20 -8.80
C ASN A 188 3.74 -0.30 -7.85
N THR A 189 3.28 0.90 -7.57
CA THR A 189 3.71 1.55 -6.32
C THR A 189 2.89 0.93 -5.20
N PHE A 190 3.54 0.36 -4.19
CA PHE A 190 2.87 -0.38 -3.12
C PHE A 190 3.34 0.10 -1.75
N MET A 191 2.58 -0.21 -0.71
CA MET A 191 3.00 -0.02 0.67
C MET A 191 3.50 -1.37 1.20
N PRO A 192 4.82 -1.53 1.47
CA PRO A 192 5.40 -2.77 2.01
C PRO A 192 4.60 -3.41 3.14
N LEU A 193 4.12 -2.60 4.08
CA LEU A 193 3.31 -3.05 5.22
C LEU A 193 2.02 -3.74 4.77
N LEU A 194 1.27 -3.13 3.83
CA LEU A 194 0.01 -3.69 3.37
C LEU A 194 0.23 -4.94 2.52
N MET A 195 1.24 -4.92 1.65
CA MET A 195 1.61 -6.09 0.85
C MET A 195 1.96 -7.28 1.74
N TYR A 196 2.72 -7.05 2.82
CA TYR A 196 3.05 -8.10 3.79
C TYR A 196 1.84 -8.58 4.60
N LEU A 197 0.97 -7.69 5.06
CA LEU A 197 -0.19 -8.10 5.86
C LEU A 197 -1.25 -8.86 5.04
N PHE A 198 -1.42 -8.48 3.78
CA PHE A 198 -2.48 -9.03 2.93
C PHE A 198 -2.00 -10.10 1.95
N HIS A 199 -0.68 -10.24 1.73
CA HIS A 199 -0.08 -11.13 0.73
C HIS A 199 -0.77 -11.02 -0.65
N CYS A 200 -1.15 -9.80 -1.02
CA CYS A 200 -1.84 -9.53 -2.27
C CYS A 200 -1.26 -8.27 -2.93
N ASN A 201 -1.50 -8.15 -4.24
CA ASN A 201 -1.05 -7.00 -5.00
C ASN A 201 -1.82 -5.76 -4.53
N THR A 202 -1.11 -4.82 -3.92
CA THR A 202 -1.61 -3.49 -3.62
C THR A 202 -1.09 -2.48 -4.64
N ASP A 203 -1.91 -1.48 -4.94
CA ASP A 203 -1.51 -0.32 -5.72
C ASP A 203 -1.88 0.94 -4.92
N VAL A 204 -0.88 1.76 -4.61
CA VAL A 204 -1.03 2.96 -3.79
C VAL A 204 -0.59 4.16 -4.59
N THR A 205 -1.52 5.10 -4.76
CA THR A 205 -1.28 6.34 -5.49
C THR A 205 -1.47 7.53 -4.55
N SER A 206 -0.46 8.40 -4.49
CA SER A 206 -0.52 9.65 -3.74
C SER A 206 -1.27 10.72 -4.55
N LEU A 207 -2.52 10.99 -4.18
CA LEU A 207 -3.38 12.01 -4.81
C LEU A 207 -3.51 13.23 -3.90
N GLN A 208 -2.39 13.84 -3.54
CA GLN A 208 -2.37 14.82 -2.45
C GLN A 208 -2.73 16.25 -2.89
N SER A 209 -2.77 16.54 -4.20
CA SER A 209 -3.10 17.87 -4.69
C SER A 209 -3.78 17.84 -6.07
N GLY A 210 -4.48 18.92 -6.40
CA GLY A 210 -5.05 19.15 -7.73
C GLY A 210 -6.49 18.66 -7.94
N THR A 211 -6.86 18.40 -9.19
CA THR A 211 -8.20 17.94 -9.59
C THR A 211 -8.41 16.45 -9.32
N ALA A 212 -7.33 15.66 -9.31
CA ALA A 212 -7.40 14.21 -9.11
C ALA A 212 -8.00 13.82 -7.75
N ILE A 213 -7.63 14.51 -6.67
CA ILE A 213 -8.21 14.24 -5.34
C ILE A 213 -9.70 14.58 -5.28
N LYS A 214 -10.13 15.67 -5.92
CA LYS A 214 -11.55 16.04 -5.99
C LYS A 214 -12.34 14.98 -6.77
N ALA A 215 -11.78 14.49 -7.88
CA ALA A 215 -12.39 13.44 -8.67
C ALA A 215 -12.50 12.13 -7.88
N VAL A 216 -11.47 11.73 -7.13
CA VAL A 216 -11.51 10.51 -6.32
C VAL A 216 -12.43 10.64 -5.11
N ILE A 217 -12.44 11.79 -4.42
CA ILE A 217 -13.40 12.03 -3.34
C ILE A 217 -14.82 11.97 -3.88
N SER A 218 -15.11 12.61 -5.01
CA SER A 218 -16.44 12.53 -5.66
C SER A 218 -16.78 11.10 -6.02
N TYR A 219 -15.87 10.38 -6.69
CA TYR A 219 -16.05 8.99 -7.06
C TYR A 219 -16.35 8.13 -5.83
N VAL A 220 -15.50 8.12 -4.81
CA VAL A 220 -15.73 7.32 -3.60
C VAL A 220 -17.03 7.75 -2.91
N SER A 221 -17.33 9.05 -2.83
CA SER A 221 -18.59 9.54 -2.26
C SER A 221 -19.80 9.03 -3.03
N ASP A 222 -19.75 8.98 -4.37
CA ASP A 222 -20.83 8.41 -5.18
C ASP A 222 -21.06 6.94 -4.82
N TYR A 223 -19.99 6.14 -4.68
CA TYR A 223 -20.10 4.74 -4.27
C TYR A 223 -20.64 4.57 -2.85
N VAL A 224 -20.15 5.36 -1.90
CA VAL A 224 -20.58 5.25 -0.50
C VAL A 224 -22.00 5.81 -0.29
N THR A 225 -22.47 6.70 -1.17
CA THR A 225 -23.83 7.23 -1.16
C THR A 225 -24.79 6.50 -2.10
N LYS A 226 -24.32 5.50 -2.87
CA LYS A 226 -25.20 4.64 -3.68
C LYS A 226 -26.28 4.08 -2.76
N PRO A 227 -27.57 4.32 -3.04
CA PRO A 227 -28.65 3.74 -2.25
C PRO A 227 -28.53 2.22 -2.33
N ALA A 228 -28.70 1.54 -1.18
CA ALA A 228 -28.86 0.10 -1.16
C ALA A 228 -29.96 -0.31 -2.16
N LEU A 229 -29.83 -1.51 -2.75
CA LEU A 229 -30.81 -2.08 -3.69
C LEU A 229 -32.22 -1.76 -3.20
N LYS A 230 -32.99 -1.05 -4.05
CA LYS A 230 -34.35 -0.64 -3.66
C LYS A 230 -35.14 -1.90 -3.34
N THR A 231 -35.84 -1.89 -2.21
CA THR A 231 -36.52 -3.08 -1.67
C THR A 231 -37.44 -3.76 -2.70
N HIS A 232 -38.07 -3.01 -3.60
CA HIS A 232 -38.89 -3.59 -4.67
C HIS A 232 -38.10 -4.42 -5.69
N VAL A 233 -36.86 -4.07 -6.00
CA VAL A 233 -35.98 -4.84 -6.90
C VAL A 233 -35.57 -6.17 -6.26
N ILE A 234 -35.41 -6.19 -4.93
CA ILE A 234 -35.16 -7.42 -4.18
C ILE A 234 -36.41 -8.32 -4.23
N PHE A 235 -37.60 -7.75 -4.11
CA PHE A 235 -38.86 -8.51 -4.20
C PHE A 235 -39.21 -8.99 -5.61
N GLU A 236 -38.73 -8.34 -6.68
CA GLU A 236 -38.88 -8.84 -8.06
C GLU A 236 -37.93 -9.99 -8.41
N ALA A 237 -36.86 -10.20 -7.62
CA ALA A 237 -35.87 -11.24 -7.84
C ALA A 237 -36.16 -12.56 -7.06
N ILE A 238 -37.22 -12.58 -6.24
CA ILE A 238 -37.72 -13.76 -5.50
C ILE A 238 -39.03 -14.21 -6.15
#